data_AF-Q8GXM6-F1
#
_entry.id   AF-Q8GXM6-F1
#
_cell.length_a   1.000
_cell.length_b   1.000
_cell.length_c   1.000
_cell.angle_alpha   90.00
_cell.angle_beta   90.00
_cell.angle_gamma   90.00
#
_symmetry.space_group_name_H-M   'P 1'
#
loop_
_entity.id
_entity.type
_entity.pdbx_description
1 polymer ?
#
loop_
_entity_poly.entity_id
_entity_poly.type
_entity_poly.pdbx_seq_one_letter_code
_entity_poly.pdbx_strand_id
1 'polypeptide(L)'
;MVDAIFFQGDLRETWGTEALKWAMECTSRHLACRSHQIYRALRPSVTSDACVSLLRCLHRCLSNPIPPVLGFIMEILLTLQVMVENMEPEKVILYPQLFWGCVAMMHTDFVHVYCQVLELFSRIIDRLSFRDKTTENVLLSSMPRDEFNTNDLGEFQRSESRGYEMPPSSGTLPKFEGVQPLVLKGLMSTVSHEFSIEVLSRITVPSCDSIFGDAETRLLMHITGLLPWLCLQLTQDQVMVSALPLQQQYQKACSVASNIAVWCRAKSLDELATVFVAYARGEIKRVENLLACVSPLLCNKWFPKHSALAFGHLLRLLKKGPVDYQRVILLMLKALLQHTPMDASQSPHMYTIVSQLVESTLCWEALSVLEALLQSCSPVQGGTGGSHPQDSSYSENGTDEKTLVPQTSFKARSGPLQYAMMAATMSQPFPLGAAAAESGIPPRDVALQNTRLMLGRVLDNCALGRRDYRRLVPFVTTIANM
;
A
#
# COMPACT_ATOMS: atom_id res chain seq x y z
N MET A 1 49.05 -43.01 12.23
CA MET A 1 47.85 -42.98 11.35
C MET A 1 46.76 -42.19 12.07
N VAL A 2 46.92 -40.87 12.22
CA VAL A 2 45.87 -39.96 12.75
C VAL A 2 46.11 -38.55 12.18
N ASP A 3 46.07 -38.39 10.86
CA ASP A 3 46.16 -37.06 10.19
C ASP A 3 45.05 -36.87 9.13
N ALA A 4 43.97 -37.67 9.20
CA ALA A 4 42.96 -37.72 8.13
C ALA A 4 41.72 -36.85 8.38
N ILE A 5 41.68 -36.04 9.44
CA ILE A 5 40.53 -35.17 9.72
C ILE A 5 41.04 -33.77 10.08
N PHE A 6 41.42 -33.00 9.06
CA PHE A 6 41.67 -31.58 9.22
C PHE A 6 40.32 -30.85 9.34
N PHE A 7 40.05 -30.21 10.48
CA PHE A 7 38.85 -29.39 10.64
C PHE A 7 39.03 -28.09 9.86
N GLN A 8 38.48 -28.04 8.65
CA GLN A 8 38.44 -26.81 7.86
C GLN A 8 37.30 -25.92 8.36
N GLY A 9 37.60 -25.08 9.36
CA GLY A 9 36.61 -24.25 10.07
C GLY A 9 35.91 -23.19 9.21
N ASP A 10 36.44 -22.88 8.03
CA ASP A 10 35.92 -21.90 7.07
C ASP A 10 35.14 -22.54 5.90
N LEU A 11 34.86 -23.85 5.94
CA LEU A 11 34.15 -24.55 4.86
C LEU A 11 32.79 -23.91 4.53
N ARG A 12 32.05 -23.48 5.57
CA ARG A 12 30.78 -22.75 5.42
C ARG A 12 30.95 -21.46 4.62
N GLU A 13 31.99 -20.67 4.92
CA GLU A 13 32.21 -19.38 4.29
C GLU A 13 32.70 -19.54 2.84
N THR A 14 33.60 -20.50 2.62
CA THR A 14 34.14 -20.81 1.28
C THR A 14 33.06 -21.37 0.36
N TRP A 15 32.28 -22.36 0.82
CA TRP A 15 31.18 -22.91 0.04
C TRP A 15 30.03 -21.92 -0.11
N GLY A 16 29.77 -21.08 0.89
CA GLY A 16 28.81 -19.99 0.79
C GLY A 16 29.20 -19.00 -0.31
N THR A 17 30.46 -18.58 -0.34
CA THR A 17 30.98 -17.66 -1.36
C THR A 17 30.89 -18.28 -2.76
N GLU A 18 31.28 -19.54 -2.92
CA GLU A 18 31.21 -20.23 -4.21
C GLU A 18 29.77 -20.47 -4.65
N ALA A 19 28.88 -20.90 -3.73
CA ALA A 19 27.47 -21.06 -4.03
C ALA A 19 26.84 -19.74 -4.49
N LEU A 20 27.18 -18.61 -3.86
CA LEU A 20 26.68 -17.30 -4.29
C LEU A 20 27.20 -16.94 -5.69
N LYS A 21 28.48 -17.19 -5.96
CA LYS A 21 29.07 -16.97 -7.29
C LYS A 21 28.36 -17.78 -8.38
N TRP A 22 28.12 -19.08 -8.16
CA TRP A 22 27.36 -19.92 -9.09
C TRP A 22 25.90 -19.48 -9.23
N ALA A 23 25.28 -19.04 -8.13
CA ALA A 23 23.93 -18.51 -8.17
C ALA A 23 23.80 -17.28 -9.08
N MET A 24 24.85 -16.46 -9.16
CA MET A 24 24.86 -15.22 -9.91
C MET A 24 25.39 -15.36 -11.34
N GLU A 25 26.38 -16.22 -11.60
CA GLU A 25 27.13 -16.24 -12.88
C GLU A 25 26.86 -17.47 -13.74
N CYS A 26 26.10 -18.47 -13.25
CA CYS A 26 25.86 -19.71 -13.99
C CYS A 26 24.97 -19.48 -15.23
N THR A 27 25.30 -20.15 -16.34
CA THR A 27 24.50 -20.17 -17.57
C THR A 27 23.21 -20.97 -17.43
N SER A 28 23.18 -21.96 -16.54
CA SER A 28 21.98 -22.75 -16.25
C SER A 28 21.20 -22.15 -15.09
N ARG A 29 20.00 -21.64 -15.40
CA ARG A 29 19.05 -21.14 -14.39
C ARG A 29 18.74 -22.18 -13.31
N HIS A 30 18.61 -23.46 -13.66
CA HIS A 30 18.33 -24.50 -12.68
C HIS A 30 19.47 -24.64 -11.67
N LEU A 31 20.73 -24.67 -12.15
CA LEU A 31 21.90 -24.74 -11.26
C LEU A 31 22.04 -23.46 -10.42
N ALA A 32 21.74 -22.30 -10.99
CA ALA A 32 21.72 -21.04 -10.27
C ALA A 32 20.70 -21.07 -9.10
N CYS A 33 19.48 -21.54 -9.34
CA CYS A 33 18.46 -21.75 -8.29
C CYS A 33 18.94 -22.73 -7.19
N ARG A 34 19.56 -23.85 -7.57
CA ARG A 34 20.12 -24.80 -6.58
C ARG A 34 21.26 -24.19 -5.77
N SER A 35 22.06 -23.33 -6.39
CA SER A 35 23.16 -22.64 -5.71
C SER A 35 22.63 -21.65 -4.66
N HIS A 36 21.52 -20.94 -4.94
CA HIS A 36 20.81 -20.16 -3.93
C HIS A 36 20.33 -21.01 -2.73
N GLN A 37 19.78 -22.20 -2.99
CA GLN A 37 19.34 -23.13 -1.95
C GLN A 37 20.51 -23.59 -1.07
N ILE A 38 21.66 -23.92 -1.68
CA ILE A 38 22.89 -24.28 -0.97
C ILE A 38 23.37 -23.11 -0.10
N TYR A 39 23.44 -21.90 -0.65
CA TYR A 39 23.83 -20.70 0.11
C TYR A 39 22.97 -20.53 1.36
N ARG A 40 21.63 -20.64 1.21
CA ARG A 40 20.69 -20.51 2.33
C ARG A 40 20.84 -21.61 3.37
N ALA A 41 21.19 -22.83 2.96
CA ALA A 41 21.46 -23.94 3.89
C ALA A 41 22.74 -23.71 4.70
N LEU A 42 23.77 -23.11 4.07
CA LEU A 42 25.07 -22.87 4.71
C LEU A 42 25.05 -21.66 5.66
N ARG A 43 24.19 -20.67 5.40
CA ARG A 43 24.07 -19.43 6.22
C ARG A 43 25.45 -18.78 6.51
N PRO A 44 26.25 -18.48 5.48
CA PRO A 44 27.56 -17.83 5.66
C PRO A 44 27.40 -16.40 6.18
N SER A 45 28.52 -15.80 6.62
CA SER A 45 28.58 -14.40 7.01
C SER A 45 28.16 -13.47 5.86
N VAL A 46 27.42 -12.41 6.20
CA VAL A 46 26.87 -11.50 5.19
C VAL A 46 27.82 -10.34 4.94
N THR A 47 28.04 -10.03 3.66
CA THR A 47 28.85 -8.90 3.21
C THR A 47 28.01 -7.93 2.37
N SER A 48 28.41 -6.66 2.35
CA SER A 48 27.71 -5.63 1.56
C SER A 48 27.78 -5.93 0.07
N ASP A 49 28.92 -6.45 -0.41
CA ASP A 49 29.11 -6.88 -1.80
C ASP A 49 28.10 -7.96 -2.22
N ALA A 50 27.82 -8.94 -1.35
CA ALA A 50 26.81 -9.96 -1.60
C ALA A 50 25.40 -9.37 -1.73
N CYS A 51 25.02 -8.46 -0.81
CA CYS A 51 23.72 -7.78 -0.85
C CYS A 51 23.56 -6.97 -2.15
N VAL A 52 24.55 -6.15 -2.50
CA VAL A 52 24.48 -5.31 -3.70
C VAL A 52 24.49 -6.19 -4.96
N SER A 53 25.27 -7.26 -5.01
CA SER A 53 25.31 -8.17 -6.17
C SER A 53 23.96 -8.86 -6.40
N LEU A 54 23.29 -9.32 -5.34
CA LEU A 54 21.94 -9.87 -5.44
C LEU A 54 20.90 -8.84 -5.87
N LEU A 55 20.97 -7.60 -5.36
CA LEU A 55 20.12 -6.49 -5.83
C LEU A 55 20.37 -6.15 -7.31
N ARG A 56 21.62 -6.23 -7.79
CA ARG A 56 21.95 -6.08 -9.22
C ARG A 56 21.39 -7.23 -10.07
N CYS A 57 21.45 -8.46 -9.58
CA CYS A 57 20.81 -9.61 -10.23
C CYS A 57 19.29 -9.38 -10.36
N LEU A 58 18.63 -8.93 -9.29
CA LEU A 58 17.21 -8.57 -9.31
C LEU A 58 16.90 -7.49 -10.35
N HIS A 59 17.68 -6.40 -10.36
CA HIS A 59 17.52 -5.33 -11.34
C HIS A 59 17.66 -5.83 -12.80
N ARG A 60 18.62 -6.72 -13.08
CA ARG A 60 18.76 -7.35 -14.40
C ARG A 60 17.57 -8.25 -14.73
N CYS A 61 17.13 -9.11 -13.80
CA CYS A 61 15.97 -9.98 -14.01
C CYS A 61 14.68 -9.21 -14.29
N LEU A 62 14.48 -8.07 -13.63
CA LEU A 62 13.32 -7.20 -13.85
C LEU A 62 13.32 -6.54 -15.23
N SER A 63 14.42 -6.57 -15.97
CA SER A 63 14.46 -6.09 -17.36
C SER A 63 13.70 -7.00 -18.34
N ASN A 64 13.54 -8.28 -18.01
CA ASN A 64 12.76 -9.24 -18.80
C ASN A 64 12.08 -10.28 -17.89
N PRO A 65 10.99 -9.90 -17.18
CA PRO A 65 10.38 -10.71 -16.13
C PRO A 65 9.41 -11.78 -16.67
N ILE A 66 9.91 -12.67 -17.53
CA ILE A 66 9.15 -13.85 -17.99
C ILE A 66 8.95 -14.87 -16.85
N PRO A 67 7.95 -15.76 -16.89
CA PRO A 67 7.63 -16.67 -15.78
C PRO A 67 8.82 -17.48 -15.22
N PRO A 68 9.72 -18.04 -16.05
CA PRO A 68 10.92 -18.72 -15.54
C PRO A 68 11.89 -17.81 -14.78
N VAL A 69 11.99 -16.53 -15.17
CA VAL A 69 12.82 -15.50 -14.52
C VAL A 69 12.18 -15.02 -13.23
N LEU A 70 10.84 -14.93 -13.16
CA LEU A 70 10.12 -14.67 -11.90
C LEU A 70 10.43 -15.74 -10.85
N GLY A 71 10.46 -17.03 -11.24
CA GLY A 71 10.88 -18.10 -10.34
C GLY A 71 12.30 -17.94 -9.81
N PHE A 72 13.21 -17.39 -10.62
CA PHE A 72 14.59 -17.08 -10.19
C PHE A 72 14.66 -15.83 -9.29
N ILE A 73 13.86 -14.79 -9.56
CA ILE A 73 13.71 -13.62 -8.68
C ILE A 73 13.29 -14.06 -7.27
N MET A 74 12.38 -15.02 -7.16
CA MET A 74 11.96 -15.58 -5.86
C MET A 74 13.14 -16.21 -5.11
N GLU A 75 14.02 -16.96 -5.78
CA GLU A 75 15.21 -17.54 -5.16
C GLU A 75 16.19 -16.47 -4.64
N ILE A 76 16.32 -15.34 -5.35
CA ILE A 76 17.12 -14.20 -4.88
C ILE A 76 16.47 -13.57 -3.64
N LEU A 77 15.16 -13.29 -3.67
CA LEU A 77 14.45 -12.69 -2.53
C LEU A 77 14.51 -13.56 -1.28
N LEU A 78 14.29 -14.88 -1.40
CA LEU A 78 14.45 -15.83 -0.30
C LEU A 78 15.89 -15.86 0.23
N THR A 79 16.88 -15.67 -0.65
CA THR A 79 18.29 -15.59 -0.24
C THR A 79 18.55 -14.32 0.56
N LEU A 80 18.05 -13.16 0.10
CA LEU A 80 18.12 -11.90 0.83
C LEU A 80 17.43 -11.99 2.20
N GLN A 81 16.29 -12.67 2.28
CA GLN A 81 15.58 -12.91 3.55
C GLN A 81 16.46 -13.68 4.54
N VAL A 82 17.08 -14.78 4.12
CA VAL A 82 18.01 -15.55 4.97
C VAL A 82 19.25 -14.74 5.34
N MET A 83 19.76 -13.90 4.43
CA MET A 83 20.88 -13.00 4.76
C MET A 83 20.51 -12.04 5.88
N VAL A 84 19.36 -11.36 5.78
CA VAL A 84 18.88 -10.47 6.85
C VAL A 84 18.64 -11.23 8.15
N GLU A 85 18.12 -12.46 8.09
CA GLU A 85 17.97 -13.31 9.28
C GLU A 85 19.29 -13.64 9.99
N ASN A 86 20.36 -13.82 9.22
CA ASN A 86 21.69 -14.19 9.72
C ASN A 86 22.51 -13.01 10.22
N MET A 87 22.15 -11.77 9.85
CA MET A 87 22.83 -10.57 10.35
C MET A 87 22.57 -10.39 11.85
N GLU A 88 23.53 -9.79 12.55
CA GLU A 88 23.25 -9.19 13.86
C GLU A 88 22.27 -8.03 13.69
N PRO A 89 21.21 -7.91 14.52
CA PRO A 89 20.19 -6.86 14.38
C PRO A 89 20.79 -5.45 14.27
N GLU A 90 21.82 -5.16 15.06
CA GLU A 90 22.50 -3.86 15.13
C GLU A 90 23.24 -3.51 13.84
N LYS A 91 23.60 -4.51 13.02
CA LYS A 91 24.35 -4.32 11.78
C LYS A 91 23.45 -4.03 10.58
N VAL A 92 22.15 -4.31 10.64
CA VAL A 92 21.22 -4.14 9.49
C VAL A 92 21.16 -2.68 9.03
N ILE A 93 21.31 -1.72 9.95
CA ILE A 93 21.35 -0.28 9.65
C ILE A 93 22.50 0.12 8.71
N LEU A 94 23.57 -0.70 8.64
CA LEU A 94 24.72 -0.49 7.75
C LEU A 94 24.44 -0.91 6.29
N TYR A 95 23.25 -1.49 6.02
CA TYR A 95 22.84 -1.97 4.70
C TYR A 95 21.57 -1.24 4.20
N PRO A 96 21.56 0.10 4.11
CA PRO A 96 20.37 0.88 3.72
C PRO A 96 19.86 0.53 2.31
N GLN A 97 20.72 -0.01 1.44
CA GLN A 97 20.34 -0.50 0.12
C GLN A 97 19.32 -1.65 0.16
N LEU A 98 19.30 -2.46 1.23
CA LEU A 98 18.29 -3.51 1.37
C LEU A 98 16.91 -2.91 1.65
N PHE A 99 16.86 -1.89 2.51
CA PHE A 99 15.63 -1.16 2.81
C PHE A 99 15.08 -0.48 1.55
N TRP A 100 15.88 0.36 0.90
CA TRP A 100 15.44 1.08 -0.30
C TRP A 100 15.24 0.17 -1.51
N GLY A 101 15.97 -0.94 -1.59
CA GLY A 101 15.73 -2.00 -2.59
C GLY A 101 14.35 -2.63 -2.42
N CYS A 102 13.90 -2.88 -1.18
CA CYS A 102 12.53 -3.32 -0.93
C CYS A 102 11.51 -2.26 -1.34
N VAL A 103 11.70 -1.01 -0.92
CA VAL A 103 10.81 0.11 -1.29
C VAL A 103 10.66 0.21 -2.82
N ALA A 104 11.76 0.15 -3.56
CA ALA A 104 11.73 0.14 -5.02
C ALA A 104 10.92 -1.05 -5.57
N MET A 105 11.16 -2.26 -5.05
CA MET A 105 10.48 -3.47 -5.49
C MET A 105 9.00 -3.56 -5.10
N MET A 106 8.54 -2.82 -4.08
CA MET A 106 7.12 -2.76 -3.71
C MET A 106 6.23 -2.13 -4.78
N HIS A 107 6.81 -1.41 -5.75
CA HIS A 107 6.05 -0.89 -6.90
C HIS A 107 5.56 -1.99 -7.85
N THR A 108 6.16 -3.18 -7.79
CA THR A 108 5.87 -4.28 -8.72
C THR A 108 4.39 -4.69 -8.73
N ASP A 109 3.92 -5.14 -9.90
CA ASP A 109 2.59 -5.72 -10.09
C ASP A 109 2.62 -7.27 -10.07
N PHE A 110 3.80 -7.87 -9.93
CA PHE A 110 3.93 -9.31 -9.77
C PHE A 110 3.63 -9.72 -8.33
N VAL A 111 2.38 -10.11 -8.05
CA VAL A 111 1.87 -10.31 -6.68
C VAL A 111 2.73 -11.23 -5.80
N HIS A 112 3.25 -12.34 -6.34
CA HIS A 112 4.10 -13.24 -5.54
C HIS A 112 5.48 -12.65 -5.23
N VAL A 113 6.06 -11.90 -6.16
CA VAL A 113 7.30 -11.14 -5.94
C VAL A 113 7.04 -10.07 -4.88
N TYR A 114 5.94 -9.34 -5.01
CA TYR A 114 5.50 -8.34 -4.04
C TYR A 114 5.35 -8.93 -2.63
N CYS A 115 4.71 -10.10 -2.48
CA CYS A 115 4.60 -10.78 -1.18
C CYS A 115 5.97 -11.06 -0.55
N GLN A 116 6.92 -11.58 -1.33
CA GLN A 116 8.28 -11.86 -0.82
C GLN A 116 9.08 -10.59 -0.51
N VAL A 117 8.80 -9.48 -1.20
CA VAL A 117 9.37 -8.16 -0.89
C VAL A 117 8.80 -7.64 0.43
N LEU A 118 7.49 -7.74 0.66
CA LEU A 118 6.88 -7.38 1.94
C LEU A 118 7.44 -8.23 3.09
N GLU A 119 7.63 -9.52 2.86
CA GLU A 119 8.22 -10.42 3.85
C GLU A 119 9.69 -10.08 4.15
N LEU A 120 10.49 -9.76 3.11
CA LEU A 120 11.86 -9.27 3.29
C LEU A 120 11.87 -7.94 4.06
N PHE A 121 10.96 -7.03 3.71
CA PHE A 121 10.81 -5.75 4.38
C PHE A 121 10.45 -5.91 5.86
N SER A 122 9.51 -6.79 6.20
CA SER A 122 9.16 -7.14 7.58
C SER A 122 10.39 -7.57 8.39
N ARG A 123 11.24 -8.44 7.84
CA ARG A 123 12.47 -8.88 8.51
C ARG A 123 13.49 -7.76 8.69
N ILE A 124 13.56 -6.82 7.76
CA ILE A 124 14.44 -5.65 7.86
C ILE A 124 13.93 -4.72 8.97
N ILE A 125 12.64 -4.36 8.95
CA ILE A 125 12.08 -3.43 9.93
C ILE A 125 12.03 -4.02 11.35
N ASP A 126 11.92 -5.33 11.51
CA ASP A 126 12.00 -6.01 12.81
C ASP A 126 13.39 -5.86 13.47
N ARG A 127 14.42 -5.56 12.67
CA ARG A 127 15.81 -5.37 13.11
C ARG A 127 16.21 -3.89 13.21
N LEU A 128 15.34 -2.98 12.80
CA LEU A 128 15.56 -1.54 12.85
C LEU A 128 14.70 -0.90 13.94
N SER A 129 15.29 -0.01 14.73
CA SER A 129 14.52 0.82 15.67
C SER A 129 13.99 2.05 14.95
N PHE A 130 12.67 2.20 14.86
CA PHE A 130 12.02 3.44 14.38
C PHE A 130 11.55 4.33 15.54
N ARG A 131 12.00 4.07 16.77
CA ARG A 131 11.63 4.90 17.95
C ARG A 131 12.41 6.20 18.00
N ASP A 132 13.59 6.23 17.38
CA ASP A 132 14.55 7.32 17.42
C ASP A 132 14.90 7.82 16.00
N LYS A 133 15.34 9.08 15.91
CA LYS A 133 15.66 9.73 14.63
C LYS A 133 16.94 9.19 13.97
N THR A 134 17.74 8.39 14.67
CA THR A 134 19.03 7.90 14.15
C THR A 134 18.82 7.03 12.92
N THR A 135 17.99 6.01 13.03
CA THR A 135 17.63 5.11 11.92
C THR A 135 17.02 5.89 10.77
N GLU A 136 16.13 6.84 11.08
CA GLU A 136 15.51 7.70 10.07
C GLU A 136 16.55 8.50 9.29
N ASN A 137 17.45 9.18 9.99
CA ASN A 137 18.51 9.98 9.37
C ASN A 137 19.46 9.13 8.52
N VAL A 138 19.85 7.94 9.00
CA VAL A 138 20.72 7.03 8.24
C VAL A 138 20.03 6.58 6.95
N LEU A 139 18.77 6.13 7.02
CA LEU A 139 18.02 5.72 5.84
C LEU A 139 17.82 6.88 4.86
N LEU A 140 17.43 8.07 5.35
CA LEU A 140 17.21 9.25 4.51
C LEU A 140 18.50 9.78 3.86
N SER A 141 19.66 9.60 4.51
CA SER A 141 20.97 9.97 3.93
C SER A 141 21.32 9.13 2.70
N SER A 142 20.81 7.90 2.63
CA SER A 142 21.04 6.95 1.53
C SER A 142 19.89 6.88 0.53
N MET A 143 18.85 7.72 0.70
CA MET A 143 17.67 7.72 -0.15
C MET A 143 18.05 8.00 -1.62
N PRO A 144 17.53 7.23 -2.59
CA PRO A 144 17.72 7.52 -4.00
C PRO A 144 17.17 8.90 -4.38
N ARG A 145 17.98 9.72 -5.04
CA ARG A 145 17.59 11.08 -5.49
C ARG A 145 17.92 11.23 -6.97
N ASP A 146 17.16 12.07 -7.67
CA ASP A 146 17.52 12.49 -9.02
C ASP A 146 18.68 13.50 -8.97
N GLU A 147 19.74 13.22 -9.73
CA GLU A 147 20.97 14.02 -9.82
C GLU A 147 20.74 15.47 -10.30
N PHE A 148 19.57 15.76 -10.89
CA PHE A 148 19.21 17.07 -11.43
C PHE A 148 18.75 18.11 -10.38
N ASN A 149 18.66 17.75 -9.10
CA ASN A 149 18.40 18.73 -8.02
C ASN A 149 19.67 19.34 -7.43
N THR A 150 20.82 19.17 -8.09
CA THR A 150 22.12 19.73 -7.67
C THR A 150 22.42 21.06 -8.34
N ASN A 151 21.43 21.96 -8.45
CA ASN A 151 21.66 23.33 -8.95
C ASN A 151 22.16 24.31 -7.87
N ASP A 152 22.52 23.85 -6.67
CA ASP A 152 22.91 24.73 -5.55
C ASP A 152 24.27 24.43 -4.92
N LEU A 153 25.19 23.74 -5.60
CA LEU A 153 26.58 23.68 -5.10
C LEU A 153 27.62 23.69 -6.23
N GLY A 154 28.04 24.90 -6.58
CA GLY A 154 29.42 25.27 -6.92
C GLY A 154 30.14 24.45 -7.99
N GLU A 155 30.34 25.06 -9.15
CA GLU A 155 31.44 24.76 -10.06
C GLU A 155 32.74 24.45 -9.29
N PHE A 156 33.27 23.23 -9.37
CA PHE A 156 34.72 22.92 -9.40
C PHE A 156 34.93 21.39 -9.42
N GLN A 157 34.94 20.79 -10.61
CA GLN A 157 36.09 20.03 -11.17
C GLN A 157 35.68 19.27 -12.43
N ARG A 158 36.37 19.61 -13.53
CA ARG A 158 36.27 18.98 -14.85
C ARG A 158 37.13 17.72 -14.94
N SER A 159 36.71 16.84 -15.86
CA SER A 159 37.54 16.00 -16.76
C SER A 159 38.28 14.83 -16.08
N GLU A 160 38.32 13.59 -16.56
CA GLU A 160 38.12 12.97 -17.87
C GLU A 160 37.70 11.51 -17.68
N SER A 161 36.83 10.94 -18.54
CA SER A 161 37.04 9.63 -19.21
C SER A 161 35.82 9.23 -20.05
N ARG A 162 35.97 9.36 -21.37
CA ARG A 162 35.09 8.76 -22.38
C ARG A 162 35.20 7.23 -22.30
N GLY A 163 34.08 6.57 -22.01
CA GLY A 163 33.94 5.12 -22.14
C GLY A 163 32.47 4.74 -22.17
N TYR A 164 31.97 4.43 -23.37
CA TYR A 164 30.62 3.97 -23.72
C TYR A 164 29.66 3.78 -22.54
N GLU A 165 28.87 4.82 -22.31
CA GLU A 165 27.80 4.87 -21.33
C GLU A 165 26.73 3.82 -21.68
N MET A 166 26.36 2.98 -20.70
CA MET A 166 25.01 2.44 -20.70
C MET A 166 24.05 3.63 -20.71
N PRO A 167 22.96 3.60 -21.48
CA PRO A 167 22.10 4.76 -21.60
C PRO A 167 21.67 5.17 -20.18
N PRO A 168 21.87 6.44 -19.79
CA PRO A 168 21.34 6.92 -18.53
C PRO A 168 19.85 6.62 -18.57
N SER A 169 19.34 6.00 -17.51
CA SER A 169 17.91 5.81 -17.34
C SER A 169 17.28 7.20 -17.19
N SER A 170 17.03 7.85 -18.33
CA SER A 170 16.44 9.17 -18.49
C SER A 170 14.95 9.08 -18.16
N GLY A 171 14.67 8.84 -16.88
CA GLY A 171 13.33 8.89 -16.32
C GLY A 171 13.40 9.57 -14.97
N THR A 172 12.57 10.59 -14.79
CA THR A 172 12.33 11.22 -13.48
C THR A 172 11.86 10.16 -12.51
N LEU A 173 12.45 10.09 -11.33
CA LEU A 173 11.99 9.17 -10.30
C LEU A 173 10.55 9.52 -9.89
N PRO A 174 9.70 8.50 -9.61
CA PRO A 174 8.40 8.76 -9.02
C PRO A 174 8.60 9.47 -7.67
N LYS A 175 7.76 10.47 -7.39
CA LYS A 175 7.77 11.17 -6.11
C LYS A 175 7.57 10.15 -4.99
N PHE A 176 8.50 10.12 -4.03
CA PHE A 176 8.37 9.26 -2.87
C PHE A 176 7.35 9.85 -1.89
N GLU A 177 6.23 9.12 -1.70
CA GLU A 177 5.14 9.50 -0.79
C GLU A 177 5.19 8.75 0.54
N GLY A 178 6.20 7.91 0.73
CA GLY A 178 6.36 7.04 1.89
C GLY A 178 6.10 5.57 1.58
N VAL A 179 6.47 4.71 2.53
CA VAL A 179 6.28 3.26 2.43
C VAL A 179 4.81 2.86 2.60
N GLN A 180 4.04 3.53 3.47
CA GLN A 180 2.67 3.12 3.80
C GLN A 180 1.75 3.02 2.57
N PRO A 181 1.71 3.98 1.62
CA PRO A 181 0.91 3.85 0.41
C PRO A 181 1.24 2.60 -0.42
N LEU A 182 2.53 2.21 -0.48
CA LEU A 182 3.00 1.04 -1.21
C LEU A 182 2.53 -0.26 -0.56
N VAL A 183 2.40 -0.29 0.78
CA VAL A 183 1.87 -1.44 1.53
C VAL A 183 0.34 -1.48 1.48
N LEU A 184 -0.33 -0.32 1.55
CA LEU A 184 -1.79 -0.22 1.43
C LEU A 184 -2.32 -0.76 0.08
N LYS A 185 -1.52 -0.67 -0.99
CA LYS A 185 -1.82 -1.33 -2.28
C LYS A 185 -2.05 -2.83 -2.12
N GLY A 186 -1.28 -3.49 -1.27
CA GLY A 186 -1.33 -4.94 -1.09
C GLY A 186 -2.60 -5.45 -0.40
N LEU A 187 -3.37 -4.58 0.25
CA LEU A 187 -4.70 -4.90 0.76
C LEU A 187 -5.73 -5.16 -0.37
N MET A 188 -5.44 -4.72 -1.60
CA MET A 188 -6.30 -4.85 -2.78
C MET A 188 -6.17 -6.22 -3.48
N SER A 189 -5.57 -7.23 -2.83
CA SER A 189 -5.42 -8.58 -3.37
C SER A 189 -5.48 -9.59 -2.25
N THR A 190 -6.22 -10.68 -2.45
CA THR A 190 -6.32 -11.80 -1.49
C THR A 190 -4.98 -12.49 -1.26
N VAL A 191 -4.05 -12.44 -2.23
CA VAL A 191 -2.74 -13.12 -2.13
C VAL A 191 -1.76 -12.32 -1.27
N SER A 192 -1.73 -10.99 -1.41
CA SER A 192 -0.82 -10.12 -0.65
C SER A 192 -1.43 -9.55 0.63
N HIS A 193 -2.69 -9.85 0.90
CA HIS A 193 -3.46 -9.28 2.00
C HIS A 193 -2.76 -9.48 3.35
N GLU A 194 -2.46 -10.74 3.71
CA GLU A 194 -1.88 -11.08 5.02
C GLU A 194 -0.51 -10.45 5.22
N PHE A 195 0.35 -10.50 4.21
CA PHE A 195 1.67 -9.84 4.21
C PHE A 195 1.56 -8.33 4.41
N SER A 196 0.53 -7.69 3.83
CA SER A 196 0.32 -6.25 3.95
C SER A 196 -0.17 -5.87 5.35
N ILE A 197 -1.08 -6.67 5.92
CA ILE A 197 -1.49 -6.51 7.33
C ILE A 197 -0.30 -6.69 8.26
N GLU A 198 0.57 -7.65 8.01
CA GLU A 198 1.78 -7.92 8.78
C GLU A 198 2.76 -6.74 8.79
N VAL A 199 3.02 -6.13 7.62
CA VAL A 199 3.86 -4.93 7.51
C VAL A 199 3.18 -3.71 8.14
N LEU A 200 1.89 -3.47 7.86
CA LEU A 200 1.13 -2.36 8.45
C LEU A 200 1.13 -2.44 9.99
N SER A 201 0.99 -3.65 10.54
CA SER A 201 1.07 -3.89 11.98
C SER A 201 2.41 -3.42 12.56
N ARG A 202 3.53 -3.76 11.91
CA ARG A 202 4.89 -3.35 12.33
C ARG A 202 5.14 -1.85 12.21
N ILE A 203 4.63 -1.21 11.16
CA ILE A 203 4.82 0.24 10.93
C ILE A 203 3.77 1.11 11.65
N THR A 204 2.98 0.53 12.57
CA THR A 204 2.07 1.27 13.47
C THR A 204 2.87 1.98 14.57
N VAL A 205 3.67 2.96 14.16
CA VAL A 205 4.57 3.74 15.02
C VAL A 205 4.34 5.23 14.81
N PRO A 206 4.38 6.06 15.88
CA PRO A 206 4.08 7.48 15.77
C PRO A 206 5.16 8.33 15.08
N SER A 207 6.37 7.79 14.98
CA SER A 207 7.58 8.44 14.45
C SER A 207 7.83 8.09 12.99
N CYS A 208 8.85 8.73 12.40
CA CYS A 208 9.37 8.46 11.05
C CYS A 208 8.38 8.73 9.90
N ASP A 209 7.66 9.85 9.98
CA ASP A 209 6.75 10.29 8.90
C ASP A 209 7.52 10.50 7.58
N SER A 210 8.76 11.00 7.59
CA SER A 210 9.55 11.19 6.37
C SER A 210 9.87 9.88 5.62
N ILE A 211 9.75 8.72 6.29
CA ILE A 211 9.94 7.40 5.68
C ILE A 211 8.61 6.75 5.36
N PHE A 212 7.68 6.74 6.31
CA PHE A 212 6.46 5.95 6.21
C PHE A 212 5.33 6.67 5.48
N GLY A 213 5.30 8.01 5.47
CA GLY A 213 4.33 8.79 4.70
C GLY A 213 3.98 10.13 5.33
N ASP A 214 3.24 10.94 4.59
CA ASP A 214 2.90 12.31 4.95
C ASP A 214 2.32 12.47 6.38
N ALA A 215 2.89 13.38 7.17
CA ALA A 215 2.58 13.52 8.59
C ALA A 215 1.11 13.90 8.86
N GLU A 216 0.44 14.59 7.93
CA GLU A 216 -0.95 15.01 8.11
C GLU A 216 -1.92 13.84 7.86
N THR A 217 -1.64 13.02 6.85
CA THR A 217 -2.57 12.01 6.33
C THR A 217 -2.22 10.57 6.72
N ARG A 218 -0.99 10.28 7.14
CA ARG A 218 -0.52 8.92 7.43
C ARG A 218 -1.36 8.19 8.47
N LEU A 219 -1.70 8.83 9.60
CA LEU A 219 -2.52 8.17 10.65
C LEU A 219 -3.94 7.89 10.14
N LEU A 220 -4.55 8.83 9.41
CA LEU A 220 -5.86 8.64 8.79
C LEU A 220 -5.85 7.43 7.86
N MET A 221 -4.87 7.36 6.95
CA MET A 221 -4.75 6.26 5.99
C MET A 221 -4.40 4.94 6.67
N HIS A 222 -3.63 4.98 7.76
CA HIS A 222 -3.33 3.81 8.57
C HIS A 222 -4.59 3.20 9.17
N ILE A 223 -5.40 4.04 9.81
CA ILE A 223 -6.68 3.63 10.39
C ILE A 223 -7.63 3.19 9.29
N THR A 224 -7.73 3.93 8.19
CA THR A 224 -8.62 3.59 7.07
C THR A 224 -8.28 2.22 6.46
N GLY A 225 -7.00 1.88 6.34
CA GLY A 225 -6.57 0.58 5.81
C GLY A 225 -6.74 -0.59 6.79
N LEU A 226 -6.49 -0.38 8.08
CA LEU A 226 -6.54 -1.44 9.10
C LEU A 226 -7.92 -1.63 9.74
N LEU A 227 -8.76 -0.61 9.79
CA LEU A 227 -10.06 -0.68 10.46
C LEU A 227 -10.98 -1.77 9.88
N PRO A 228 -11.08 -1.97 8.55
CA PRO A 228 -11.84 -3.08 8.00
C PRO A 228 -11.38 -4.45 8.52
N TRP A 229 -10.05 -4.65 8.65
CA TRP A 229 -9.49 -5.86 9.22
C TRP A 229 -9.85 -6.02 10.70
N LEU A 230 -9.71 -4.95 11.51
CA LEU A 230 -10.08 -4.96 12.94
C LEU A 230 -11.56 -5.26 13.15
N CYS A 231 -12.44 -4.68 12.32
CA CYS A 231 -13.87 -4.95 12.33
C CYS A 231 -14.18 -6.41 11.97
N LEU A 232 -13.49 -7.00 10.99
CA LEU A 232 -13.69 -8.39 10.61
C LEU A 232 -13.45 -9.35 11.78
N GLN A 233 -12.49 -9.04 12.66
CA GLN A 233 -12.21 -9.83 13.86
C GLN A 233 -13.34 -9.80 14.91
N LEU A 234 -14.29 -8.85 14.81
CA LEU A 234 -15.48 -8.79 15.68
C LEU A 234 -16.66 -9.59 15.11
N THR A 235 -16.69 -9.83 13.79
CA THR A 235 -17.78 -10.52 13.09
C THR A 235 -17.68 -12.04 13.20
N GLN A 236 -16.49 -12.56 13.48
CA GLN A 236 -16.25 -14.00 13.61
C GLN A 236 -16.80 -14.50 14.95
N ASP A 237 -18.11 -14.78 14.96
CA ASP A 237 -18.79 -15.43 16.08
C ASP A 237 -18.06 -16.73 16.45
N GLN A 238 -17.95 -16.99 17.76
CA GLN A 238 -17.21 -18.09 18.37
C GLN A 238 -17.82 -19.47 18.06
N VAL A 239 -17.79 -19.90 16.80
CA VAL A 239 -18.18 -21.26 16.43
C VAL A 239 -16.97 -22.18 16.62
N MET A 240 -17.15 -23.09 17.58
CA MET A 240 -16.27 -24.13 18.08
C MET A 240 -15.70 -25.06 16.99
N VAL A 241 -14.82 -24.57 16.11
CA VAL A 241 -14.03 -25.42 15.19
C VAL A 241 -12.63 -24.81 15.03
N SER A 242 -11.65 -25.41 15.73
CA SER A 242 -10.22 -25.06 15.74
C SER A 242 -9.88 -23.62 16.22
N ALA A 243 -9.98 -23.40 17.53
CA ALA A 243 -9.87 -22.11 18.20
C ALA A 243 -8.48 -21.42 18.14
N LEU A 244 -7.39 -22.12 17.78
CA LEU A 244 -6.04 -21.59 17.96
C LEU A 244 -5.62 -20.51 16.95
N PRO A 245 -5.82 -20.67 15.61
CA PRO A 245 -5.41 -19.67 14.63
C PRO A 245 -6.24 -18.37 14.71
N LEU A 246 -7.55 -18.49 14.95
CA LEU A 246 -8.47 -17.35 15.05
C LEU A 246 -8.19 -16.51 16.31
N GLN A 247 -7.93 -17.17 17.44
CA GLN A 247 -7.55 -16.48 18.67
C GLN A 247 -6.23 -15.71 18.51
N GLN A 248 -5.28 -16.25 17.76
CA GLN A 248 -4.02 -15.56 17.45
C GLN A 248 -4.25 -14.30 16.59
N GLN A 249 -5.16 -14.34 15.62
CA GLN A 249 -5.50 -13.16 14.81
C GLN A 249 -6.20 -12.07 15.62
N TYR A 250 -7.14 -12.43 16.50
CA TYR A 250 -7.77 -11.46 17.41
C TYR A 250 -6.77 -10.84 18.39
N GLN A 251 -5.88 -11.64 18.98
CA GLN A 251 -4.81 -11.13 19.85
C GLN A 251 -3.88 -10.15 19.12
N LYS A 252 -3.53 -10.46 17.86
CA LYS A 252 -2.78 -9.53 17.01
C LYS A 252 -3.56 -8.25 16.77
N ALA A 253 -4.86 -8.32 16.51
CA ALA A 253 -5.71 -7.15 16.33
C ALA A 253 -5.77 -6.26 17.60
N CYS A 254 -5.85 -6.85 18.79
CA CYS A 254 -5.77 -6.13 20.06
C CYS A 254 -4.42 -5.41 20.24
N SER A 255 -3.32 -6.06 19.87
CA SER A 255 -1.97 -5.47 19.90
C SER A 255 -1.86 -4.28 18.92
N VAL A 256 -2.33 -4.45 17.70
CA VAL A 256 -2.34 -3.38 16.68
C VAL A 256 -3.22 -2.21 17.12
N ALA A 257 -4.43 -2.46 17.64
CA ALA A 257 -5.30 -1.43 18.18
C ALA A 257 -4.64 -0.67 19.35
N SER A 258 -3.92 -1.37 20.23
CA SER A 258 -3.14 -0.73 21.30
C SER A 258 -2.06 0.21 20.73
N ASN A 259 -1.36 -0.20 19.68
CA ASN A 259 -0.36 0.65 19.01
C ASN A 259 -1.00 1.85 18.31
N ILE A 260 -2.16 1.68 17.67
CA ILE A 260 -2.93 2.80 17.10
C ILE A 260 -3.31 3.78 18.21
N ALA A 261 -3.74 3.30 19.38
CA ALA A 261 -4.08 4.16 20.51
C ALA A 261 -2.86 4.96 21.02
N VAL A 262 -1.69 4.33 21.12
CA VAL A 262 -0.43 5.03 21.47
C VAL A 262 -0.12 6.12 20.44
N TRP A 263 -0.30 5.84 19.15
CA TRP A 263 -0.09 6.83 18.09
C TRP A 263 -1.11 7.98 18.17
N CYS A 264 -2.38 7.68 18.44
CA CYS A 264 -3.41 8.70 18.65
C CYS A 264 -3.04 9.65 19.80
N ARG A 265 -2.56 9.13 20.94
CA ARG A 265 -2.07 9.97 22.06
C ARG A 265 -0.87 10.83 21.68
N ALA A 266 0.07 10.27 20.91
CA ALA A 266 1.22 11.03 20.42
C ALA A 266 0.82 12.21 19.52
N LYS A 267 -0.33 12.14 18.85
CA LYS A 267 -0.94 13.24 18.06
C LYS A 267 -2.02 14.02 18.81
N SER A 268 -2.13 13.85 20.13
CA SER A 268 -3.14 14.50 20.99
C SER A 268 -4.59 14.24 20.57
N LEU A 269 -4.87 13.02 20.11
CA LEU A 269 -6.22 12.54 19.77
C LEU A 269 -6.71 11.55 20.83
N ASP A 270 -6.90 12.05 22.06
CA ASP A 270 -7.15 11.20 23.23
C ASP A 270 -8.47 10.43 23.15
N GLU A 271 -9.54 11.05 22.62
CA GLU A 271 -10.83 10.38 22.42
C GLU A 271 -10.72 9.21 21.42
N LEU A 272 -9.92 9.36 20.36
CA LEU A 272 -9.70 8.26 19.43
C LEU A 272 -8.86 7.16 20.06
N ALA A 273 -7.89 7.54 20.89
CA ALA A 273 -7.08 6.59 21.64
C ALA A 273 -7.90 5.76 22.63
N THR A 274 -8.88 6.36 23.33
CA THR A 274 -9.73 5.61 24.28
C THR A 274 -10.57 4.55 23.57
N VAL A 275 -11.10 4.85 22.38
CA VAL A 275 -11.86 3.88 21.57
C VAL A 275 -11.01 2.68 21.19
N PHE A 276 -9.77 2.90 20.71
CA PHE A 276 -8.87 1.79 20.35
C PHE A 276 -8.37 1.01 21.56
N VAL A 277 -8.23 1.64 22.74
CA VAL A 277 -7.97 0.92 23.99
C VAL A 277 -9.17 0.05 24.40
N ALA A 278 -10.40 0.56 24.28
CA ALA A 278 -11.60 -0.22 24.57
C ALA A 278 -11.73 -1.43 23.64
N TYR A 279 -11.41 -1.27 22.34
CA TYR A 279 -11.28 -2.39 21.41
C TYR A 279 -10.22 -3.40 21.88
N ALA A 280 -9.01 -2.94 22.20
CA ALA A 280 -7.91 -3.81 22.62
C ALA A 280 -8.20 -4.59 23.92
N ARG A 281 -9.02 -4.04 24.80
CA ARG A 281 -9.48 -4.68 26.05
C ARG A 281 -10.67 -5.63 25.85
N GLY A 282 -11.23 -5.72 24.64
CA GLY A 282 -12.41 -6.55 24.34
C GLY A 282 -13.72 -5.97 24.85
N GLU A 283 -13.77 -4.66 25.15
CA GLU A 283 -15.00 -3.97 25.57
C GLU A 283 -15.95 -3.76 24.38
N ILE A 284 -15.40 -3.58 23.17
CA ILE A 284 -16.17 -3.44 21.94
C ILE A 284 -16.32 -4.81 21.26
N LYS A 285 -17.58 -5.30 21.18
CA LYS A 285 -17.90 -6.63 20.65
C LYS A 285 -18.60 -6.63 19.28
N ARG A 286 -19.06 -5.47 18.82
CA ARG A 286 -19.84 -5.33 17.58
C ARG A 286 -19.19 -4.31 16.66
N VAL A 287 -19.23 -4.59 15.36
CA VAL A 287 -18.67 -3.73 14.32
C VAL A 287 -19.33 -2.36 14.32
N GLU A 288 -20.65 -2.32 14.46
CA GLU A 288 -21.45 -1.09 14.47
C GLU A 288 -21.04 -0.17 15.63
N ASN A 289 -20.78 -0.74 16.81
CA ASN A 289 -20.33 0.02 17.98
C ASN A 289 -18.95 0.64 17.74
N LEU A 290 -18.01 -0.12 17.16
CA LEU A 290 -16.68 0.41 16.84
C LEU A 290 -16.78 1.56 15.84
N LEU A 291 -17.53 1.36 14.75
CA LEU A 291 -17.68 2.36 13.70
C LEU A 291 -18.40 3.61 14.19
N ALA A 292 -19.43 3.47 15.03
CA ALA A 292 -20.13 4.61 15.63
C ALA A 292 -19.21 5.47 16.52
N CYS A 293 -18.24 4.87 17.21
CA CYS A 293 -17.26 5.59 18.02
C CYS A 293 -16.14 6.23 17.19
N VAL A 294 -15.63 5.52 16.17
CA VAL A 294 -14.47 5.98 15.38
C VAL A 294 -14.86 7.02 14.33
N SER A 295 -15.97 6.83 13.63
CA SER A 295 -16.37 7.65 12.47
C SER A 295 -16.49 9.15 12.77
N PRO A 296 -17.20 9.62 13.82
CA PRO A 296 -17.30 11.05 14.11
C PRO A 296 -15.94 11.69 14.41
N LEU A 297 -15.05 10.97 15.10
CA LEU A 297 -13.71 11.44 15.44
C LEU A 297 -12.82 11.60 14.19
N LEU A 298 -12.90 10.64 13.25
CA LEU A 298 -12.18 10.74 11.97
C LEU A 298 -12.71 11.89 11.11
N CYS A 299 -14.03 11.98 10.99
CA CYS A 299 -14.70 13.00 10.19
C CYS A 299 -14.37 14.40 10.69
N ASN A 300 -14.48 14.65 11.99
CA ASN A 300 -14.18 15.96 12.59
C ASN A 300 -12.72 16.38 12.38
N LYS A 301 -11.77 15.43 12.43
CA LYS A 301 -10.34 15.76 12.38
C LYS A 301 -9.79 15.90 10.95
N TRP A 302 -10.19 15.04 10.01
CA TRP A 302 -9.52 14.96 8.70
C TRP A 302 -10.42 15.27 7.50
N PHE A 303 -11.73 15.04 7.59
CA PHE A 303 -12.57 15.03 6.40
C PHE A 303 -12.77 16.40 5.73
N PRO A 304 -12.67 17.56 6.43
CA PRO A 304 -12.69 18.85 5.75
C PRO A 304 -11.61 19.05 4.68
N LYS A 305 -10.48 18.32 4.78
CA LYS A 305 -9.37 18.42 3.81
C LYS A 305 -9.07 17.12 3.07
N HIS A 306 -9.34 15.97 3.69
CA HIS A 306 -8.81 14.68 3.26
C HIS A 306 -9.87 13.58 3.13
N SER A 307 -11.17 13.92 3.10
CA SER A 307 -12.26 12.94 2.93
C SER A 307 -12.10 12.07 1.68
N ALA A 308 -11.70 12.69 0.56
CA ALA A 308 -11.48 11.99 -0.70
C ALA A 308 -10.45 10.86 -0.57
N LEU A 309 -9.38 11.03 0.23
CA LEU A 309 -8.34 10.02 0.44
C LEU A 309 -8.91 8.76 1.07
N ALA A 310 -9.66 8.93 2.16
CA ALA A 310 -10.28 7.83 2.88
C ALA A 310 -11.33 7.11 2.02
N PHE A 311 -12.28 7.87 1.44
CA PHE A 311 -13.32 7.29 0.59
C PHE A 311 -12.75 6.61 -0.65
N GLY A 312 -11.78 7.23 -1.34
CA GLY A 312 -11.14 6.66 -2.52
C GLY A 312 -10.41 5.35 -2.22
N HIS A 313 -9.77 5.23 -1.05
CA HIS A 313 -9.16 3.97 -0.63
C HIS A 313 -10.20 2.89 -0.30
N LEU A 314 -11.25 3.23 0.46
CA LEU A 314 -12.32 2.29 0.81
C LEU A 314 -13.07 1.77 -0.43
N LEU A 315 -13.37 2.64 -1.40
CA LEU A 315 -14.00 2.24 -2.65
C LEU A 315 -13.11 1.32 -3.49
N ARG A 316 -11.79 1.56 -3.48
CA ARG A 316 -10.84 0.68 -4.15
C ARG A 316 -10.79 -0.70 -3.47
N LEU A 317 -10.80 -0.72 -2.14
CA LEU A 317 -10.83 -1.95 -1.35
C LEU A 317 -12.14 -2.71 -1.54
N LEU A 318 -13.27 -2.01 -1.64
CA LEU A 318 -14.58 -2.60 -1.93
C LEU A 318 -14.59 -3.28 -3.31
N LYS A 319 -13.95 -2.65 -4.30
CA LYS A 319 -13.91 -3.15 -5.69
C LYS A 319 -12.92 -4.29 -5.91
N LYS A 320 -11.73 -4.24 -5.28
CA LYS A 320 -10.60 -5.15 -5.58
C LYS A 320 -10.15 -6.03 -4.40
N GLY A 321 -10.52 -5.65 -3.18
CA GLY A 321 -10.09 -6.35 -1.97
C GLY A 321 -10.78 -7.70 -1.75
N PRO A 322 -10.46 -8.38 -0.64
CA PRO A 322 -11.10 -9.62 -0.24
C PRO A 322 -12.62 -9.47 -0.07
N VAL A 323 -13.37 -10.49 -0.47
CA VAL A 323 -14.84 -10.48 -0.42
C VAL A 323 -15.36 -10.32 1.01
N ASP A 324 -14.67 -10.89 1.99
CA ASP A 324 -15.02 -10.82 3.42
C ASP A 324 -15.07 -9.37 3.95
N TYR A 325 -14.40 -8.44 3.27
CA TYR A 325 -14.34 -7.04 3.69
C TYR A 325 -15.52 -6.22 3.17
N GLN A 326 -16.21 -6.67 2.11
CA GLN A 326 -17.21 -5.87 1.42
C GLN A 326 -18.30 -5.38 2.37
N ARG A 327 -18.85 -6.26 3.21
CA ARG A 327 -19.86 -5.89 4.21
C ARG A 327 -19.35 -4.84 5.19
N VAL A 328 -18.17 -5.07 5.75
CA VAL A 328 -17.54 -4.17 6.73
C VAL A 328 -17.26 -2.80 6.10
N ILE A 329 -16.78 -2.77 4.86
CA ILE A 329 -16.50 -1.52 4.14
C ILE A 329 -17.79 -0.76 3.87
N LEU A 330 -18.88 -1.42 3.48
CA LEU A 330 -20.18 -0.76 3.30
C LEU A 330 -20.68 -0.13 4.61
N LEU A 331 -20.58 -0.86 5.73
CA LEU A 331 -20.92 -0.31 7.05
C LEU A 331 -20.06 0.91 7.40
N MET A 332 -18.76 0.85 7.10
CA MET A 332 -17.82 1.94 7.34
C MET A 332 -18.12 3.16 6.44
N LEU A 333 -18.41 2.94 5.16
CA LEU A 333 -18.82 4.01 4.24
C LEU A 333 -20.09 4.70 4.72
N LYS A 334 -21.10 3.93 5.15
CA LYS A 334 -22.34 4.48 5.72
C LYS A 334 -22.04 5.36 6.95
N ALA A 335 -21.27 4.84 7.92
CA ALA A 335 -20.97 5.54 9.15
C ALA A 335 -20.18 6.85 8.91
N LEU A 336 -19.28 6.85 7.94
CA LEU A 336 -18.51 8.04 7.56
C LEU A 336 -19.37 9.09 6.82
N LEU A 337 -20.27 8.67 5.93
CA LEU A 337 -21.17 9.57 5.18
C LEU A 337 -22.18 10.29 6.10
N GLN A 338 -22.57 9.67 7.21
CA GLN A 338 -23.47 10.29 8.19
C GLN A 338 -22.89 11.55 8.85
N HIS A 339 -21.56 11.69 8.85
CA HIS A 339 -20.86 12.78 9.54
C HIS A 339 -20.12 13.73 8.59
N THR A 340 -20.22 13.55 7.27
CA THR A 340 -19.51 14.42 6.31
C THR A 340 -20.33 14.59 5.03
N PRO A 341 -20.58 15.85 4.60
CA PRO A 341 -21.16 16.10 3.28
C PRO A 341 -20.16 15.63 2.22
N MET A 342 -20.60 14.76 1.31
CA MET A 342 -19.73 14.24 0.27
C MET A 342 -19.50 15.29 -0.82
N ASP A 343 -18.27 15.38 -1.33
CA ASP A 343 -17.96 16.25 -2.46
C ASP A 343 -18.70 15.75 -3.71
N ALA A 344 -19.39 16.67 -4.40
CA ALA A 344 -20.19 16.40 -5.58
C ALA A 344 -19.37 15.74 -6.71
N SER A 345 -18.05 15.94 -6.74
CA SER A 345 -17.15 15.31 -7.71
C SER A 345 -16.97 13.80 -7.51
N GLN A 346 -17.07 13.31 -6.27
CA GLN A 346 -16.82 11.91 -5.89
C GLN A 346 -18.11 11.08 -5.83
N SER A 347 -19.27 11.72 -5.64
CA SER A 347 -20.57 11.06 -5.52
C SER A 347 -20.91 10.14 -6.71
N PRO A 348 -20.66 10.51 -7.99
CA PRO A 348 -20.95 9.62 -9.12
C PRO A 348 -20.11 8.33 -9.10
N HIS A 349 -18.85 8.42 -8.67
CA HIS A 349 -17.96 7.28 -8.59
C HIS A 349 -18.42 6.29 -7.52
N MET A 350 -18.76 6.80 -6.34
CA MET A 350 -19.30 5.98 -5.25
C MET A 350 -20.62 5.32 -5.64
N TYR A 351 -21.55 6.08 -6.22
CA TYR A 351 -22.82 5.55 -6.72
C TYR A 351 -22.59 4.39 -7.71
N THR A 352 -21.68 4.58 -8.67
CA THR A 352 -21.38 3.56 -9.69
C THR A 352 -20.86 2.26 -9.08
N ILE A 353 -19.98 2.34 -8.08
CA ILE A 353 -19.42 1.14 -7.43
C ILE A 353 -20.46 0.47 -6.53
N VAL A 354 -21.16 1.24 -5.69
CA VAL A 354 -22.07 0.68 -4.69
C VAL A 354 -23.35 0.14 -5.33
N SER A 355 -23.86 0.77 -6.40
CA SER A 355 -25.04 0.28 -7.13
C SER A 355 -24.85 -1.12 -7.72
N GLN A 356 -23.63 -1.48 -8.15
CA GLN A 356 -23.30 -2.83 -8.62
C GLN A 356 -23.47 -3.90 -7.53
N LEU A 357 -23.44 -3.52 -6.26
CA LEU A 357 -23.60 -4.43 -5.12
C LEU A 357 -25.06 -4.55 -4.66
N VAL A 358 -25.98 -3.74 -5.18
CA VAL A 358 -27.42 -3.82 -4.84
C VAL A 358 -28.05 -5.12 -5.33
N GLU A 359 -27.54 -5.68 -6.43
CA GLU A 359 -27.99 -6.98 -6.96
C GLU A 359 -27.34 -8.18 -6.23
N SER A 360 -26.47 -7.93 -5.25
CA SER A 360 -25.76 -8.98 -4.50
C SER A 360 -26.44 -9.35 -3.18
N THR A 361 -25.84 -10.28 -2.44
CA THR A 361 -26.27 -10.64 -1.07
C THR A 361 -26.10 -9.50 -0.05
N LEU A 362 -25.38 -8.43 -0.40
CA LEU A 362 -25.12 -7.25 0.43
C LEU A 362 -26.07 -6.08 0.10
N CYS A 363 -27.24 -6.36 -0.47
CA CYS A 363 -28.16 -5.36 -0.99
C CYS A 363 -28.61 -4.35 0.09
N TRP A 364 -28.87 -4.79 1.32
CA TRP A 364 -29.30 -3.93 2.42
C TRP A 364 -28.21 -2.96 2.84
N GLU A 365 -26.97 -3.44 3.01
CA GLU A 365 -25.84 -2.58 3.31
C GLU A 365 -25.57 -1.60 2.17
N ALA A 366 -25.60 -2.05 0.92
CA ALA A 366 -25.41 -1.20 -0.26
C ALA A 366 -26.49 -0.10 -0.36
N LEU A 367 -27.76 -0.45 -0.20
CA LEU A 367 -28.87 0.52 -0.18
C LEU A 367 -28.72 1.53 0.95
N SER A 368 -28.28 1.09 2.13
CA SER A 368 -28.07 2.00 3.27
C SER A 368 -26.94 3.02 3.03
N VAL A 369 -25.91 2.65 2.26
CA VAL A 369 -24.86 3.58 1.82
C VAL A 369 -25.40 4.56 0.79
N LEU A 370 -26.20 4.09 -0.18
CA LEU A 370 -26.81 4.96 -1.19
C LEU A 370 -27.79 5.96 -0.56
N GLU A 371 -28.56 5.54 0.43
CA GLU A 371 -29.44 6.43 1.20
C GLU A 371 -28.64 7.49 1.95
N ALA A 372 -27.57 7.10 2.66
CA ALA A 372 -26.68 8.03 3.35
C ALA A 372 -26.01 9.01 2.35
N LEU A 373 -25.62 8.53 1.17
CA LEU A 373 -25.07 9.36 0.10
C LEU A 373 -26.08 10.42 -0.36
N LEU A 374 -27.33 10.04 -0.60
CA LEU A 374 -28.39 10.98 -1.00
C LEU A 374 -28.67 12.04 0.08
N GLN A 375 -28.71 11.62 1.35
CA GLN A 375 -28.87 12.54 2.48
C GLN A 375 -27.69 13.52 2.58
N SER A 376 -26.46 13.05 2.36
CA SER A 376 -25.26 13.89 2.38
C SER A 376 -25.17 14.89 1.22
N CYS A 377 -25.84 14.62 0.09
CA CYS A 377 -25.91 15.50 -1.08
C CYS A 377 -27.03 16.55 -0.98
N SER A 378 -27.94 16.41 -0.03
CA SER A 378 -29.04 17.36 0.16
C SER A 378 -28.53 18.56 0.98
N PRO A 379 -28.67 19.81 0.50
CA PRO A 379 -28.30 20.96 1.32
C PRO A 379 -29.19 20.96 2.55
N VAL A 380 -28.59 20.97 3.74
CA VAL A 380 -29.28 21.21 5.01
C VAL A 380 -30.04 22.52 4.85
N GLN A 381 -31.36 22.44 4.66
CA GLN A 381 -32.23 23.61 4.77
C GLN A 381 -32.05 24.14 6.19
N GLY A 382 -31.44 25.32 6.29
CA GLY A 382 -31.21 26.01 7.55
C GLY A 382 -32.53 26.13 8.32
N GLY A 383 -32.56 25.53 9.50
CA GLY A 383 -33.61 25.77 10.46
C GLY A 383 -33.51 27.20 10.98
N THR A 384 -34.49 28.03 10.64
CA THR A 384 -34.99 29.03 11.56
C THR A 384 -36.38 28.59 11.99
N GLY A 385 -36.43 27.94 13.14
CA GLY A 385 -37.66 27.80 13.90
C GLY A 385 -38.16 29.20 14.27
N GLY A 386 -39.27 29.58 13.65
CA GLY A 386 -40.05 30.77 13.98
C GLY A 386 -41.51 30.33 14.10
N SER A 387 -41.87 29.92 15.31
CA SER A 387 -43.25 29.75 15.77
C SER A 387 -44.03 31.06 15.67
N HIS A 388 -45.19 31.06 14.99
CA HIS A 388 -46.39 31.82 15.37
C HIS A 388 -47.60 31.40 14.51
N PRO A 389 -48.85 31.65 14.95
CA PRO A 389 -49.83 30.61 15.19
C PRO A 389 -51.05 30.71 14.28
N GLN A 390 -51.96 29.77 14.48
CA GLN A 390 -53.33 29.79 13.98
C GLN A 390 -54.01 31.14 14.22
N ASP A 391 -54.65 31.69 13.19
CA ASP A 391 -55.86 32.48 13.37
C ASP A 391 -56.86 32.16 12.25
N SER A 392 -58.07 31.87 12.71
CA SER A 392 -59.28 31.56 11.96
C SER A 392 -60.15 32.81 11.83
N SER A 393 -60.58 33.14 10.61
CA SER A 393 -61.74 34.04 10.41
C SER A 393 -62.45 33.77 9.08
N TYR A 394 -63.78 33.80 9.16
CA TYR A 394 -64.79 33.45 8.16
C TYR A 394 -65.19 34.59 7.19
N SER A 395 -65.87 34.18 6.09
CA SER A 395 -66.80 34.90 5.18
C SER A 395 -66.20 35.84 4.11
N GLU A 396 -66.73 35.96 2.88
CA GLU A 396 -67.77 35.25 2.10
C GLU A 396 -67.70 35.74 0.62
N ASN A 397 -68.06 34.85 -0.32
CA ASN A 397 -68.64 35.03 -1.67
C ASN A 397 -68.03 35.93 -2.76
N GLY A 398 -67.80 35.29 -3.91
CA GLY A 398 -67.72 35.88 -5.26
C GLY A 398 -67.48 34.81 -6.34
N THR A 399 -68.56 34.39 -7.01
CA THR A 399 -68.66 33.63 -8.29
C THR A 399 -67.66 34.14 -9.35
N ASP A 400 -67.09 33.39 -10.30
CA ASP A 400 -67.57 32.25 -11.08
C ASP A 400 -66.42 31.64 -11.90
N GLU A 401 -66.69 30.49 -12.53
CA GLU A 401 -66.01 29.88 -13.70
C GLU A 401 -64.92 28.77 -13.51
N LYS A 402 -65.42 27.53 -13.60
CA LYS A 402 -64.89 26.34 -14.31
C LYS A 402 -63.36 26.21 -14.48
N THR A 403 -62.78 25.12 -13.96
CA THR A 403 -62.43 23.90 -14.74
C THR A 403 -61.99 22.80 -13.77
N LEU A 404 -62.53 21.59 -13.96
CA LEU A 404 -62.33 20.39 -13.13
C LEU A 404 -61.34 19.41 -13.81
N VAL A 405 -60.31 18.99 -13.05
CA VAL A 405 -59.50 17.72 -13.08
C VAL A 405 -58.69 17.40 -14.37
N PRO A 406 -57.65 16.51 -14.39
CA PRO A 406 -57.21 15.55 -13.36
C PRO A 406 -55.69 15.30 -13.16
N GLN A 407 -55.38 14.56 -12.08
CA GLN A 407 -54.18 13.72 -11.96
C GLN A 407 -54.08 12.74 -13.14
N THR A 408 -52.94 12.67 -13.83
CA THR A 408 -52.42 11.44 -14.45
C THR A 408 -50.90 11.48 -14.65
N SER A 409 -50.24 10.43 -14.17
CA SER A 409 -49.26 9.62 -14.91
C SER A 409 -48.21 10.35 -15.77
N PHE A 410 -46.99 10.51 -15.24
CA PHE A 410 -45.81 10.80 -16.07
C PHE A 410 -45.37 9.53 -16.82
N LYS A 411 -45.84 9.40 -18.06
CA LYS A 411 -45.25 8.52 -19.07
C LYS A 411 -45.08 9.33 -20.36
N ALA A 412 -43.90 9.91 -20.56
CA ALA A 412 -43.42 10.44 -21.84
C ALA A 412 -42.08 9.74 -22.12
N ARG A 413 -42.11 8.59 -22.78
CA ARG A 413 -41.98 8.42 -24.24
C ARG A 413 -40.59 8.87 -24.74
N SER A 414 -39.76 7.84 -24.78
CA SER A 414 -38.53 7.65 -25.54
C SER A 414 -38.59 8.16 -26.98
N GLY A 415 -37.50 8.82 -27.38
CA GLY A 415 -37.03 9.06 -28.75
C GLY A 415 -35.49 9.09 -28.71
N PRO A 416 -34.78 8.59 -29.74
CA PRO A 416 -33.44 8.04 -29.56
C PRO A 416 -32.37 9.14 -29.58
N LEU A 417 -31.74 9.39 -28.43
CA LEU A 417 -30.43 10.03 -28.44
C LEU A 417 -29.40 8.96 -28.76
N GLN A 418 -28.84 9.04 -29.96
CA GLN A 418 -27.67 8.28 -30.39
C GLN A 418 -26.52 8.56 -29.42
N TYR A 419 -26.37 7.71 -28.42
CA TYR A 419 -25.16 7.62 -27.61
C TYR A 419 -24.10 6.94 -28.47
N ALA A 420 -23.29 7.75 -29.15
CA ALA A 420 -22.04 7.29 -29.72
C ALA A 420 -21.14 6.84 -28.55
N MET A 421 -20.80 5.55 -28.57
CA MET A 421 -19.74 4.96 -27.75
C MET A 421 -18.47 5.80 -27.83
N MET A 422 -18.15 6.49 -26.74
CA MET A 422 -16.79 6.86 -26.36
C MET A 422 -16.69 6.55 -24.86
N ALA A 423 -16.47 5.28 -24.56
CA ALA A 423 -16.04 4.82 -23.24
C ALA A 423 -14.60 5.29 -23.01
N ALA A 424 -14.43 6.58 -22.66
CA ALA A 424 -13.19 7.11 -22.14
C ALA A 424 -13.21 6.93 -20.61
N THR A 425 -12.46 5.94 -20.13
CA THR A 425 -12.19 5.69 -18.72
C THR A 425 -11.42 6.87 -18.11
N MET A 426 -12.15 7.86 -17.58
CA MET A 426 -11.58 8.87 -16.68
C MET A 426 -11.86 8.47 -15.23
N SER A 427 -11.03 7.58 -14.71
CA SER A 427 -10.87 7.40 -13.26
C SER A 427 -9.71 8.27 -12.82
N GLN A 428 -10.00 9.37 -12.12
CA GLN A 428 -8.98 10.17 -11.43
C GLN A 428 -8.29 9.28 -10.38
N PRO A 429 -6.97 9.02 -10.48
CA PRO A 429 -6.21 8.43 -9.40
C PRO A 429 -5.85 9.52 -8.38
N PHE A 430 -5.78 9.16 -7.10
CA PHE A 430 -4.94 9.90 -6.15
C PHE A 430 -3.54 10.10 -6.74
N PRO A 431 -2.84 11.21 -6.46
CA PRO A 431 -1.70 11.65 -7.24
C PRO A 431 -0.42 10.90 -6.84
N LEU A 432 -0.43 9.57 -6.85
CA LEU A 432 0.78 8.76 -6.93
C LEU A 432 1.31 8.86 -8.37
N GLY A 433 2.03 9.94 -8.66
CA GLY A 433 2.73 10.16 -9.93
C GLY A 433 2.05 11.16 -10.87
N ALA A 434 2.02 12.45 -10.50
CA ALA A 434 1.65 13.55 -11.40
C ALA A 434 2.78 13.91 -12.41
N ALA A 435 3.35 12.91 -13.08
CA ALA A 435 4.32 13.12 -14.17
C ALA A 435 4.12 12.20 -15.39
N ALA A 436 3.11 11.32 -15.40
CA ALA A 436 2.95 10.31 -16.46
C ALA A 436 1.55 10.19 -17.05
N ALA A 437 0.68 11.21 -16.89
CA ALA A 437 -0.69 11.17 -17.41
C ALA A 437 -0.82 11.50 -18.91
N GLU A 438 0.27 11.45 -19.69
CA GLU A 438 0.24 11.66 -21.15
C GLU A 438 0.84 10.51 -21.98
N SER A 439 1.34 9.43 -21.38
CA SER A 439 1.84 8.28 -22.13
C SER A 439 0.86 7.12 -22.04
N GLY A 440 0.31 6.65 -23.16
CA GLY A 440 -0.61 5.49 -23.25
C GLY A 440 0.00 4.12 -22.88
N ILE A 441 0.96 4.09 -21.95
CA ILE A 441 1.63 2.90 -21.44
C ILE A 441 0.71 2.19 -20.45
N PRO A 442 0.53 0.86 -20.53
CA PRO A 442 -0.34 0.15 -19.60
C PRO A 442 0.20 0.24 -18.16
N PRO A 443 -0.68 0.23 -17.13
CA PRO A 443 -0.30 0.50 -15.74
C PRO A 443 0.75 -0.48 -15.21
N ARG A 444 0.75 -1.72 -15.70
CA ARG A 444 1.73 -2.75 -15.35
C ARG A 444 3.15 -2.42 -15.83
N ASP A 445 3.27 -1.82 -17.01
CA ASP A 445 4.56 -1.44 -17.56
C ASP A 445 5.11 -0.20 -16.85
N VAL A 446 4.23 0.72 -16.44
CA VAL A 446 4.59 1.84 -15.56
C VAL A 446 5.10 1.34 -14.20
N ALA A 447 4.41 0.39 -13.58
CA ALA A 447 4.83 -0.21 -12.31
C ALA A 447 6.20 -0.91 -12.40
N LEU A 448 6.43 -1.67 -13.49
CA LEU A 448 7.72 -2.30 -13.77
C LEU A 448 8.81 -1.27 -14.02
N GLN A 449 8.51 -0.22 -14.80
CA GLN A 449 9.43 0.87 -15.08
C GLN A 449 9.85 1.59 -13.79
N ASN A 450 8.89 1.97 -12.94
CA ASN A 450 9.16 2.58 -11.65
C ASN A 450 10.04 1.69 -10.76
N THR A 451 9.73 0.40 -10.70
CA THR A 451 10.51 -0.57 -9.94
C THR A 451 11.97 -0.60 -10.41
N ARG A 452 12.19 -0.64 -11.73
CA ARG A 452 13.53 -0.69 -12.32
C ARG A 452 14.29 0.62 -12.11
N LEU A 453 13.67 1.76 -12.39
CA LEU A 453 14.29 3.08 -12.22
C LEU A 453 14.73 3.29 -10.77
N MET A 454 13.84 3.05 -9.80
CA MET A 454 14.16 3.21 -8.38
C MET A 454 15.24 2.24 -7.93
N LEU A 455 15.15 0.96 -8.29
CA LEU A 455 16.16 -0.03 -7.90
C LEU A 455 17.53 0.27 -8.55
N GLY A 456 17.55 0.75 -9.78
CA GLY A 456 18.76 1.25 -10.45
C GLY A 456 19.41 2.37 -9.64
N ARG A 457 18.64 3.39 -9.24
CA ARG A 457 19.14 4.51 -8.45
C ARG A 457 19.62 4.12 -7.05
N VAL A 458 18.98 3.12 -6.41
CA VAL A 458 19.49 2.52 -5.16
C VAL A 458 20.89 1.94 -5.36
N LEU A 459 21.11 1.27 -6.49
CA LEU A 459 22.38 0.62 -6.82
C LEU A 459 23.47 1.63 -7.21
N ASP A 460 23.11 2.76 -7.82
CA ASP A 460 24.04 3.85 -8.16
C ASP A 460 24.62 4.51 -6.89
N ASN A 461 23.79 4.65 -5.83
CA ASN A 461 24.22 5.17 -4.53
C ASN A 461 25.16 4.22 -3.76
N CYS A 462 25.33 2.97 -4.18
CA CYS A 462 26.19 2.01 -3.50
C CYS A 462 27.65 2.20 -3.93
N ALA A 463 28.49 2.77 -3.06
CA ALA A 463 29.92 3.09 -3.30
C ALA A 463 30.85 1.90 -3.63
N LEU A 464 30.34 0.67 -3.74
CA LEU A 464 31.15 -0.52 -3.99
C LEU A 464 31.42 -0.67 -5.49
N GLY A 465 32.72 -0.60 -5.81
CA GLY A 465 33.32 -0.41 -7.13
C GLY A 465 32.65 -1.16 -8.29
N ARG A 466 32.76 -0.54 -9.47
CA ARG A 466 32.36 -1.10 -10.77
C ARG A 466 33.15 -2.39 -11.06
N ARG A 467 32.78 -3.52 -10.45
CA ARG A 467 33.13 -4.84 -11.00
C ARG A 467 32.38 -5.04 -12.31
N ASP A 468 32.88 -5.92 -13.17
CA ASP A 468 32.21 -6.32 -14.41
C ASP A 468 30.94 -7.15 -14.11
N TYR A 469 29.87 -6.47 -13.71
CA TYR A 469 28.53 -7.04 -13.49
C TYR A 469 27.87 -7.55 -14.79
N ARG A 470 28.56 -7.45 -15.94
CA ARG A 470 28.11 -7.96 -17.23
C ARG A 470 27.83 -9.47 -17.20
N ARG A 471 28.51 -10.21 -16.33
CA ARG A 471 28.39 -11.67 -16.19
C ARG A 471 27.21 -12.13 -15.32
N LEU A 472 26.52 -11.23 -14.62
CA LEU A 472 25.40 -11.61 -13.75
C LEU A 472 24.21 -12.12 -14.57
N VAL A 473 23.62 -13.25 -14.19
CA VAL A 473 22.40 -13.80 -14.77
C VAL A 473 22.47 -13.90 -16.31
N PRO A 474 23.44 -14.64 -16.88
CA PRO A 474 23.70 -14.67 -18.33
C PRO A 474 22.54 -15.25 -19.14
N PHE A 475 21.61 -15.97 -18.51
CA PHE A 475 20.39 -16.49 -19.15
C PHE A 475 19.26 -15.45 -19.27
N VAL A 476 19.42 -14.23 -18.73
CA VAL A 476 18.48 -13.12 -18.91
C VAL A 476 18.98 -12.21 -20.03
N THR A 477 18.27 -12.20 -21.15
CA THR A 477 18.51 -11.24 -22.24
C THR A 477 18.05 -9.85 -21.79
N THR A 478 18.95 -8.86 -21.85
CA THR A 478 18.59 -7.46 -21.59
C THR A 478 17.97 -6.90 -22.88
N ILE A 479 16.79 -6.26 -22.79
CA ILE A 479 16.10 -5.62 -23.93
C ILE A 479 16.79 -4.29 -24.30
N ALA A 480 18.11 -4.30 -24.44
CA ALA A 480 18.89 -3.12 -24.83
C ALA A 480 19.16 -3.04 -26.34
N ASN A 481 18.76 -4.05 -27.13
CA ASN A 481 18.95 -4.09 -28.58
C ASN A 481 17.72 -4.74 -29.28
N MET A 482 16.60 -4.03 -29.30
CA MET A 482 15.63 -4.11 -30.41
C MET A 482 15.19 -2.71 -30.77
#